data_AF-A0A9X0DBU8-F1
#
_entry.id   AF-A0A9X0DBU8-F1
#
_cell.length_a   1.000
_cell.length_b   1.000
_cell.length_c   1.000
_cell.angle_alpha   90.00
_cell.angle_beta   90.00
_cell.angle_gamma   90.00
#
_symmetry.space_group_name_H-M   'P 1'
#
loop_
_entity.id
_entity.type
_entity.pdbx_description
1 polymer ?
#
loop_
_entity_poly.entity_id
_entity_poly.type
_entity_poly.pdbx_seq_one_letter_code
_entity_poly.pdbx_strand_id
1 'polypeptide(L)'
;MIVSSAFNHWQSLEARANEAAGAAFVKGLVDEELFPNYVLAVHSSRAVMVDQVPMADFCLADTLLLLATTNGKRHEGIPGVTCYYMAQGIAGLIVVAENRRPDHHLLVDCNCSESFNVVSSRGILMTTDCVPPLHKQILILLTQLEGTDGFAVSHKLSFRILPDNGYGAYGAHHNPQLTPELYGLHSARPL
;
A
#
# COMPACT_ATOMS: atom_id res chain seq x y z
N MET A 1 13.36 18.96 3.68
CA MET A 1 13.52 17.99 2.58
C MET A 1 12.14 17.40 2.35
N ILE A 2 11.51 17.70 1.21
CA ILE A 2 10.23 17.10 0.83
C ILE A 2 10.59 16.04 -0.21
N VAL A 3 10.48 14.77 0.18
CA VAL A 3 10.61 13.66 -0.76
C VAL A 3 9.22 13.43 -1.34
N SER A 4 9.02 13.84 -2.59
CA SER A 4 7.76 13.61 -3.31
C SER A 4 7.77 12.17 -3.83
N SER A 5 7.20 11.24 -3.05
CA SER A 5 6.99 9.86 -3.49
C SER A 5 5.65 9.77 -4.21
N ALA A 6 5.64 9.98 -5.52
CA ALA A 6 4.50 9.62 -6.36
C ALA A 6 4.65 8.15 -6.78
N PHE A 7 3.69 7.29 -6.39
CA PHE A 7 3.74 5.85 -6.64
C PHE A 7 3.43 5.51 -8.11
N ASN A 8 3.12 6.50 -8.95
CA ASN A 8 3.03 6.38 -10.41
C ASN A 8 4.27 5.74 -11.05
N HIS A 9 5.43 5.92 -10.42
CA HIS A 9 6.71 5.40 -10.92
C HIS A 9 7.00 3.96 -10.51
N TRP A 10 6.11 3.32 -9.73
CA TRP A 10 6.14 1.88 -9.46
C TRP A 10 5.66 1.10 -10.69
N GLN A 11 6.09 1.48 -11.90
CA GLN A 11 5.48 1.00 -13.13
C GLN A 11 5.41 -0.52 -13.17
N SER A 12 4.16 -0.97 -13.05
CA SER A 12 3.59 -2.22 -13.51
C SER A 12 4.30 -2.69 -14.78
N LEU A 13 4.66 -3.97 -14.79
CA LEU A 13 5.34 -4.71 -15.87
C LEU A 13 4.74 -4.56 -17.28
N GLU A 14 3.57 -3.93 -17.45
CA GLU A 14 2.95 -3.67 -18.76
C GLU A 14 3.83 -2.81 -19.69
N ALA A 15 4.71 -1.96 -19.14
CA ALA A 15 5.69 -1.22 -19.97
C ALA A 15 6.85 -2.09 -20.48
N ARG A 16 7.13 -3.25 -19.87
CA ARG A 16 8.28 -4.11 -20.24
C ARG A 16 8.03 -5.03 -21.43
N ALA A 17 6.78 -5.19 -21.88
CA ALA A 17 6.46 -6.05 -23.01
C ALA A 17 6.98 -5.50 -24.36
N ASN A 18 7.26 -4.20 -24.46
CA ASN A 18 7.70 -3.55 -25.72
C ASN A 18 9.18 -3.16 -25.78
N GLU A 19 9.97 -3.34 -24.72
CA GLU A 19 11.41 -2.96 -24.69
C GLU A 19 12.37 -4.14 -24.54
N ALA A 20 11.96 -5.34 -24.99
CA ALA A 20 12.77 -6.56 -24.95
C ALA A 20 13.99 -6.57 -25.93
N ALA A 21 14.53 -5.42 -26.33
CA ALA A 21 15.67 -5.32 -27.24
C ALA A 21 16.88 -4.52 -26.73
N GLY A 22 16.83 -3.88 -25.55
CA GLY A 22 17.84 -2.88 -25.16
C GLY A 22 18.78 -3.20 -23.99
N ALA A 23 18.34 -3.94 -22.97
CA ALA A 23 19.04 -3.97 -21.68
C ALA A 23 19.56 -5.36 -21.30
N ALA A 24 20.42 -5.93 -22.15
CA ALA A 24 21.19 -7.13 -21.82
C ALA A 24 22.51 -6.75 -21.13
N PHE A 25 22.48 -6.05 -19.99
CA PHE A 25 23.74 -5.71 -19.28
C PHE A 25 23.65 -5.57 -17.76
N VAL A 26 22.72 -6.22 -17.07
CA VAL A 26 22.91 -6.63 -15.66
C VAL A 26 22.09 -7.90 -15.43
N LYS A 27 22.64 -9.06 -15.77
CA LYS A 27 22.07 -10.35 -15.37
C LYS A 27 23.10 -11.08 -14.53
N GLY A 28 23.11 -10.78 -13.25
CA GLY A 28 23.98 -11.45 -12.31
C GLY A 28 24.07 -10.68 -11.01
N LEU A 29 23.18 -11.02 -10.07
CA LEU A 29 23.44 -11.29 -8.64
C LEU A 29 22.15 -11.03 -7.83
N VAL A 30 21.55 -12.13 -7.36
CA VAL A 30 20.53 -12.23 -6.29
C VAL A 30 19.12 -11.71 -6.66
N ASP A 31 18.08 -12.39 -6.14
CA ASP A 31 16.64 -12.15 -6.34
C ASP A 31 16.20 -10.71 -5.95
N GLU A 32 16.54 -9.71 -6.76
CA GLU A 32 16.10 -8.31 -6.67
C GLU A 32 14.63 -8.11 -7.15
N GLU A 33 13.84 -9.18 -7.31
CA GLU A 33 12.48 -9.10 -7.84
C GLU A 33 11.40 -8.80 -6.79
N LEU A 34 11.77 -8.57 -5.53
CA LEU A 34 10.81 -8.39 -4.43
C LEU A 34 10.29 -6.95 -4.27
N PHE A 35 10.94 -5.94 -4.86
CA PHE A 35 10.52 -4.54 -4.75
C PHE A 35 10.66 -3.82 -6.11
N PRO A 36 9.79 -2.85 -6.41
CA PRO A 36 9.87 -2.02 -7.62
C PRO A 36 11.21 -1.33 -7.78
N ASN A 37 11.63 -1.21 -9.04
CA ASN A 37 12.73 -0.34 -9.41
C ASN A 37 12.28 1.12 -9.36
N TYR A 38 13.04 1.99 -8.70
CA TYR A 38 12.81 3.43 -8.67
C TYR A 38 14.11 4.21 -8.87
N VAL A 39 14.01 5.43 -9.38
CA VAL A 39 15.16 6.34 -9.54
C VAL A 39 15.04 7.46 -8.51
N LEU A 40 15.97 7.51 -7.56
CA LEU A 40 16.11 8.62 -6.62
C LEU A 40 17.07 9.67 -7.20
N ALA A 41 16.56 10.86 -7.54
CA ALA A 41 17.38 12.00 -7.94
C ALA A 41 17.64 12.92 -6.74
N VAL A 42 18.91 13.14 -6.38
CA VAL A 42 19.31 14.05 -5.29
C VAL A 42 20.09 15.22 -5.88
N HIS A 43 19.56 16.43 -5.73
CA HIS A 43 20.24 17.67 -6.11
C HIS A 43 20.84 18.34 -4.86
N SER A 44 22.15 18.56 -4.85
CA SER A 44 22.86 19.15 -3.73
C SER A 44 23.94 20.11 -4.21
N SER A 45 24.10 21.24 -3.52
CA SER A 45 25.22 22.17 -3.72
C SER A 45 26.47 21.76 -2.94
N ARG A 46 26.42 20.64 -2.22
CA ARG A 46 27.52 20.04 -1.44
C ARG A 46 27.73 18.58 -1.83
N ALA A 47 28.92 18.05 -1.60
CA ALA A 47 29.19 16.63 -1.75
C ALA A 47 28.21 15.82 -0.88
N VAL A 48 27.61 14.78 -1.47
CA VAL A 48 26.70 13.85 -0.81
C VAL A 48 27.31 12.46 -0.90
N MET A 49 27.24 11.72 0.20
CA MET A 49 27.53 10.29 0.23
C MET A 49 26.19 9.56 0.30
N VAL A 50 26.03 8.54 -0.53
CA VAL A 50 24.86 7.66 -0.52
C VAL A 50 25.35 6.28 -0.09
N ASP A 51 24.71 5.75 0.95
CA ASP A 51 24.89 4.37 1.37
C ASP A 51 23.55 3.64 1.18
N GLN A 52 23.60 2.48 0.55
CA GLN A 52 22.40 1.66 0.33
C GLN A 52 22.36 0.57 1.38
N VAL A 53 21.33 0.63 2.22
CA VAL A 53 21.11 -0.38 3.26
C VAL A 53 20.00 -1.31 2.79
N PRO A 54 20.17 -2.64 2.86
CA PRO A 54 19.09 -3.58 2.59
C PRO A 54 17.87 -3.23 3.44
N MET A 55 16.73 -3.05 2.79
CA MET A 55 15.49 -2.81 3.51
C MET A 55 15.00 -4.14 4.06
N ALA A 56 14.67 -4.18 5.36
CA ALA A 56 14.00 -5.34 5.92
C ALA A 56 12.65 -5.57 5.22
N ASP A 57 12.25 -6.84 5.08
CA ASP A 57 10.95 -7.18 4.55
C ASP A 57 9.85 -6.40 5.28
N PHE A 58 8.86 -5.92 4.52
CA PHE A 58 7.71 -5.18 5.06
C PHE A 58 8.02 -3.85 5.75
N CYS A 59 9.27 -3.35 5.73
CA CYS A 59 9.64 -2.09 6.38
C CYS A 59 8.75 -0.91 5.94
N LEU A 60 8.42 -0.84 4.65
CA LEU A 60 7.49 0.17 4.13
C LEU A 60 6.09 0.02 4.72
N ALA A 61 5.55 -1.20 4.76
CA ALA A 61 4.25 -1.46 5.37
C ALA A 61 4.24 -1.08 6.85
N ASP A 62 5.23 -1.53 7.62
CA ASP A 62 5.32 -1.28 9.05
C ASP A 62 5.46 0.23 9.35
N THR A 63 6.22 0.96 8.53
CA THR A 63 6.35 2.42 8.63
C THR A 63 5.03 3.13 8.34
N LEU A 64 4.32 2.75 7.26
CA LEU A 64 3.04 3.37 6.90
C LEU A 64 1.93 3.00 7.89
N LEU A 65 1.93 1.77 8.42
CA LEU A 65 1.03 1.35 9.49
C LEU A 65 1.28 2.17 10.76
N LEU A 66 2.54 2.35 11.17
CA LEU A 66 2.88 3.20 12.31
C LEU A 66 2.44 4.64 12.09
N LEU A 67 2.70 5.19 10.91
CA LEU A 67 2.30 6.54 10.54
C LEU A 67 0.78 6.73 10.63
N ALA A 68 0.01 5.82 10.00
CA ALA A 68 -1.44 5.88 9.96
C ALA A 68 -2.10 5.63 11.33
N THR A 69 -1.56 4.70 12.13
CA THR A 69 -2.07 4.44 13.49
C THR A 69 -1.77 5.58 14.46
N THR A 70 -0.65 6.29 14.27
CA THR A 70 -0.24 7.41 15.13
C THR A 70 -0.94 8.72 14.75
N ASN A 71 -1.05 9.02 13.45
CA ASN A 71 -1.46 10.34 12.96
C ASN A 71 -2.76 10.33 12.13
N GLY A 72 -3.27 9.15 11.79
CA GLY A 72 -4.51 9.01 11.03
C GLY A 72 -5.74 9.27 11.88
N LYS A 73 -6.82 9.69 11.22
CA LYS A 73 -8.14 9.77 11.84
C LYS A 73 -8.65 8.36 12.10
N ARG A 74 -9.12 8.14 13.33
CA ARG A 74 -9.66 6.86 13.79
C ARG A 74 -11.16 6.79 13.58
N HIS A 75 -11.64 5.64 13.12
CA HIS A 75 -13.06 5.31 13.03
C HIS A 75 -13.32 3.96 13.69
N GLU A 76 -14.19 3.95 14.71
CA GLU A 76 -14.45 2.79 15.58
C GLU A 76 -15.97 2.51 15.64
N GLY A 77 -16.55 2.08 14.53
CA GLY A 77 -17.97 1.74 14.45
C GLY A 77 -18.33 0.32 14.92
N ILE A 78 -17.34 -0.58 14.98
CA ILE A 78 -17.52 -1.99 15.34
C ILE A 78 -16.55 -2.33 16.48
N PRO A 79 -17.02 -2.95 17.59
CA PRO A 79 -16.14 -3.35 18.68
C PRO A 79 -15.01 -4.26 18.21
N GLY A 80 -13.78 -3.91 18.58
CA GLY A 80 -12.57 -4.64 18.19
C GLY A 80 -12.08 -4.35 16.77
N VAL A 81 -12.68 -3.39 16.05
CA VAL A 81 -12.24 -2.97 14.73
C VAL A 81 -11.96 -1.47 14.75
N THR A 82 -10.81 -1.07 14.22
CA THR A 82 -10.47 0.34 14.03
C THR A 82 -10.02 0.56 12.60
N CYS A 83 -10.55 1.58 11.96
CA CYS A 83 -10.04 2.04 10.67
C CYS A 83 -9.30 3.35 10.85
N TYR A 84 -8.14 3.44 10.21
CA TYR A 84 -7.34 4.64 10.17
C TYR A 84 -7.33 5.15 8.75
N TYR A 85 -7.55 6.45 8.59
CA TYR A 85 -7.32 7.10 7.32
C TYR A 85 -6.55 8.40 7.50
N MET A 86 -5.58 8.63 6.62
CA MET A 86 -4.73 9.81 6.64
C MET A 86 -4.77 10.45 5.27
N ALA A 87 -5.36 11.65 5.18
CA ALA A 87 -5.36 12.49 3.99
C ALA A 87 -4.77 13.88 4.25
N GLN A 88 -4.63 14.26 5.52
CA GLN A 88 -4.10 15.56 5.91
C GLN A 88 -2.58 15.54 5.92
N GLY A 89 -1.95 16.55 5.35
CA GLY A 89 -0.49 16.67 5.29
C GLY A 89 0.18 15.79 4.26
N ILE A 90 -0.59 15.09 3.42
CA ILE A 90 -0.10 14.28 2.30
C ILE A 90 -0.88 14.60 1.02
N ALA A 91 -0.26 14.41 -0.14
CA ALA A 91 -0.92 14.54 -1.45
C ALA A 91 -1.55 13.20 -1.86
N GLY A 92 -2.54 12.73 -1.09
CA GLY A 92 -3.08 11.39 -1.26
C GLY A 92 -3.92 10.89 -0.08
N LEU A 93 -3.98 9.57 0.07
CA LEU A 93 -4.74 8.90 1.12
C LEU A 93 -4.05 7.60 1.53
N ILE A 94 -3.94 7.35 2.83
CA ILE A 94 -3.64 6.02 3.38
C ILE A 94 -4.90 5.49 4.05
N VAL A 95 -5.31 4.25 3.76
CA VAL A 95 -6.41 3.58 4.48
C VAL A 95 -5.92 2.26 5.08
N VAL A 96 -6.14 2.10 6.38
CA VAL A 96 -5.74 0.93 7.17
C VAL A 96 -6.95 0.38 7.91
N ALA A 97 -7.08 -0.95 7.94
CA ALA A 97 -7.97 -1.65 8.85
C ALA A 97 -7.15 -2.39 9.91
N GLU A 98 -7.60 -2.30 11.16
CA GLU A 98 -7.04 -2.99 12.32
C GLU A 98 -8.13 -3.87 12.93
N ASN A 99 -7.85 -5.17 13.01
CA ASN A 99 -8.72 -6.17 13.58
C ASN A 99 -8.12 -6.68 14.89
N ARG A 100 -8.64 -6.18 16.02
CA ARG A 100 -8.26 -6.59 17.38
C ARG A 100 -9.07 -7.79 17.89
N ARG A 101 -9.92 -8.40 17.05
CA ARG A 101 -10.68 -9.58 17.44
C ARG A 101 -9.77 -10.81 17.39
N PRO A 102 -9.82 -11.70 18.40
CA PRO A 102 -8.92 -12.85 18.51
C PRO A 102 -9.36 -14.05 17.64
N ASP A 103 -10.63 -14.09 17.25
CA ASP A 103 -11.31 -15.26 16.73
C ASP A 103 -12.14 -14.98 15.46
N HIS A 104 -12.15 -13.73 14.98
CA HIS A 104 -12.93 -13.35 13.81
C HIS A 104 -12.06 -12.69 12.75
N HIS A 105 -12.26 -13.07 11.49
CA HIS A 105 -11.73 -12.33 10.35
C HIS A 105 -12.61 -11.12 10.06
N LEU A 106 -11.99 -10.08 9.51
CA LEU A 106 -12.66 -8.86 9.11
C LEU A 106 -12.57 -8.74 7.59
N LEU A 107 -13.71 -8.92 6.91
CA LEU A 107 -13.82 -8.59 5.50
C LEU A 107 -14.08 -7.08 5.37
N VAL A 108 -13.24 -6.41 4.58
CA VAL A 108 -13.33 -4.96 4.35
C VAL A 108 -13.42 -4.69 2.87
N ASP A 109 -14.48 -3.99 2.47
CA ASP A 109 -14.57 -3.38 1.14
C ASP A 109 -14.14 -1.91 1.27
N CYS A 110 -13.11 -1.52 0.52
CA CYS A 110 -12.63 -0.15 0.43
C CYS A 110 -12.92 0.42 -0.96
N ASN A 111 -13.83 1.38 -1.04
CA ASN A 111 -14.19 2.04 -2.28
C ASN A 111 -13.70 3.50 -2.29
N CYS A 112 -12.78 3.80 -3.20
CA CYS A 112 -12.23 5.13 -3.46
C CYS A 112 -12.56 5.64 -4.87
N SER A 113 -13.56 5.09 -5.57
CA SER A 113 -13.87 5.37 -6.98
C SER A 113 -14.27 6.81 -7.28
N GLU A 114 -14.73 7.55 -6.27
CA GLU A 114 -15.08 8.98 -6.37
C GLU A 114 -13.86 9.90 -6.19
N SER A 115 -12.66 9.34 -6.02
CA SER A 115 -11.43 10.13 -5.98
C SER A 115 -11.06 10.63 -7.37
N PHE A 116 -10.39 11.78 -7.42
CA PHE A 116 -10.01 12.46 -8.66
C PHE A 116 -8.53 12.81 -8.65
N ASN A 117 -7.86 12.65 -9.80
CA ASN A 117 -6.45 12.94 -10.02
C ASN A 117 -5.53 12.22 -9.00
N VAL A 118 -5.79 10.93 -8.79
CA VAL A 118 -5.00 10.05 -7.93
C VAL A 118 -4.80 8.70 -8.59
N VAL A 119 -3.72 8.02 -8.21
CA VAL A 119 -3.49 6.61 -8.50
C VAL A 119 -3.52 5.78 -7.24
N SER A 120 -3.75 4.48 -7.40
CA SER A 120 -3.76 3.50 -6.33
C SER A 120 -2.56 2.58 -6.42
N SER A 121 -1.93 2.29 -5.28
CA SER A 121 -0.93 1.23 -5.16
C SER A 121 -1.48 -0.16 -5.48
N ARG A 122 -2.82 -0.34 -5.46
CA ARG A 122 -3.52 -1.58 -5.81
C ARG A 122 -3.87 -1.66 -7.30
N GLY A 123 -3.48 -0.68 -8.11
CA GLY A 123 -3.84 -0.58 -9.53
C GLY A 123 -5.32 -0.26 -9.81
N ILE A 124 -6.18 -0.44 -8.82
CA ILE A 124 -7.61 -0.11 -8.87
C ILE A 124 -8.06 0.67 -7.62
N LEU A 125 -9.18 1.38 -7.74
CA LEU A 125 -9.73 2.23 -6.67
C LEU A 125 -10.73 1.52 -5.75
N MET A 126 -11.00 0.23 -5.98
CA MET A 126 -11.90 -0.56 -5.14
C MET A 126 -11.21 -1.85 -4.74
N THR A 127 -11.12 -2.14 -3.45
CA THR A 127 -10.54 -3.39 -2.95
C THR A 127 -11.47 -4.11 -1.99
N THR A 128 -11.29 -5.42 -1.92
CA THR A 128 -11.86 -6.27 -0.87
C THR A 128 -10.71 -7.05 -0.24
N ASP A 129 -10.57 -6.95 1.07
CA ASP A 129 -9.51 -7.61 1.82
C ASP A 129 -10.08 -8.36 3.04
N CYS A 130 -9.58 -9.56 3.30
CA CYS A 130 -9.88 -10.33 4.51
C CYS A 130 -8.72 -10.16 5.51
N VAL A 131 -8.93 -9.36 6.54
CA VAL A 131 -7.94 -9.09 7.59
C VAL A 131 -8.06 -10.15 8.69
N PRO A 132 -7.00 -10.95 8.96
CA PRO A 132 -7.04 -12.00 9.97
C PRO A 132 -7.26 -11.47 11.40
N PRO A 133 -7.62 -12.35 12.36
CA PRO A 133 -7.66 -12.00 13.77
C PRO A 133 -6.32 -11.46 14.25
N LEU A 134 -6.33 -10.40 15.07
CA LEU A 134 -5.12 -9.77 15.63
C LEU A 134 -4.13 -9.31 14.55
N HIS A 135 -4.64 -8.75 13.45
CA HIS A 135 -3.82 -8.16 12.38
C HIS A 135 -4.29 -6.76 12.00
N LYS A 136 -3.41 -6.02 11.34
CA LYS A 136 -3.67 -4.76 10.65
C LYS A 136 -3.20 -4.85 9.20
N GLN A 137 -3.86 -4.12 8.30
CA GLN A 137 -3.53 -4.18 6.87
C GLN A 137 -3.73 -2.81 6.21
N ILE A 138 -2.79 -2.43 5.34
CA ILE A 138 -2.95 -1.30 4.43
C ILE A 138 -3.85 -1.75 3.27
N LEU A 139 -5.08 -1.26 3.25
CA LEU A 139 -6.06 -1.62 2.23
C LEU A 139 -5.68 -1.00 0.88
N ILE A 140 -5.40 0.31 0.90
CA ILE A 140 -5.07 1.10 -0.28
C ILE A 140 -4.19 2.30 0.10
N LEU A 141 -3.28 2.65 -0.79
CA LEU A 141 -2.53 3.90 -0.77
C LEU A 141 -2.86 4.66 -2.06
N LEU A 142 -3.33 5.89 -1.92
CA LEU A 142 -3.55 6.80 -3.03
C LEU A 142 -2.49 7.89 -3.04
N THR A 143 -2.00 8.26 -4.22
CA THR A 143 -1.17 9.46 -4.42
C THR A 143 -1.65 10.26 -5.58
N GLN A 144 -1.49 11.59 -5.51
CA GLN A 144 -1.78 12.50 -6.61
C GLN A 144 -1.09 12.04 -7.90
N LEU A 145 -1.85 12.00 -9.00
CA LEU A 145 -1.33 11.59 -10.31
C LEU A 145 -0.58 12.75 -10.98
N GLU A 146 -1.28 13.86 -11.19
CA GLU A 146 -0.74 15.06 -11.85
C GLU A 146 -0.66 16.23 -10.87
N GLY A 147 0.53 16.81 -10.71
CA GLY A 147 0.77 17.92 -9.79
C GLY A 147 0.23 19.28 -10.26
N THR A 148 -0.14 19.39 -11.54
CA THR A 148 -0.62 20.64 -12.15
C THR A 148 -2.08 20.93 -11.82
N ASP A 149 -2.88 19.90 -11.63
CA ASP A 149 -4.29 19.99 -11.25
C ASP A 149 -4.49 19.70 -9.77
N GLY A 150 -5.60 20.19 -9.21
CA GLY A 150 -6.03 19.78 -7.87
C GLY A 150 -6.33 18.27 -7.82
N PHE A 151 -6.34 17.69 -6.62
CA PHE A 151 -6.76 16.31 -6.41
C PHE A 151 -7.84 16.26 -5.33
N ALA A 152 -8.65 15.20 -5.36
CA ALA A 152 -9.64 14.93 -4.33
C ALA A 152 -9.60 13.45 -3.96
N VAL A 153 -9.74 13.17 -2.67
CA VAL A 153 -9.82 11.80 -2.15
C VAL A 153 -11.19 11.59 -1.52
N SER A 154 -11.88 10.55 -1.97
CA SER A 154 -13.11 10.03 -1.38
C SER A 154 -12.87 8.58 -1.00
N HIS A 155 -13.40 8.15 0.14
CA HIS A 155 -13.31 6.76 0.56
C HIS A 155 -14.57 6.35 1.31
N LYS A 156 -15.03 5.13 1.04
CA LYS A 156 -16.15 4.49 1.73
C LYS A 156 -15.74 3.08 2.11
N LEU A 157 -15.90 2.76 3.40
CA LEU A 157 -15.60 1.45 3.94
C LEU A 157 -16.89 0.70 4.29
N SER A 158 -16.91 -0.59 3.95
CA SER A 158 -17.96 -1.53 4.40
C SER A 158 -17.30 -2.73 5.06
N PHE A 159 -17.94 -3.27 6.09
CA PHE A 159 -17.33 -4.29 6.95
C PHE A 159 -18.25 -5.49 7.12
N ARG A 160 -17.65 -6.67 7.20
CA ARG A 160 -18.34 -7.90 7.62
C ARG A 160 -17.42 -8.71 8.54
N ILE A 161 -17.96 -9.10 9.69
CA ILE A 161 -17.28 -9.97 10.66
C ILE A 161 -17.56 -11.43 10.28
N LEU A 162 -16.50 -12.24 10.21
CA LEU A 162 -16.56 -13.64 9.83
C LEU A 162 -15.97 -14.50 10.97
N PRO A 163 -16.72 -15.47 11.54
CA PRO A 163 -16.27 -16.30 12.66
C PRO A 163 -15.22 -17.36 12.29
N ASP A 164 -15.00 -17.60 11.00
CA ASP A 164 -13.96 -18.50 10.46
C ASP A 164 -13.02 -17.71 9.53
N ASN A 165 -12.14 -18.39 8.79
CA ASN A 165 -11.30 -17.82 7.71
C ASN A 165 -12.05 -17.11 6.57
N GLY A 166 -13.39 -17.04 6.64
CA GLY A 166 -14.26 -16.33 5.72
C GLY A 166 -14.43 -16.96 4.34
N TYR A 167 -13.36 -17.57 3.81
CA TYR A 167 -13.25 -18.11 2.45
C TYR A 167 -12.62 -19.53 2.37
N GLY A 168 -12.45 -20.24 3.49
CA GLY A 168 -11.86 -21.59 3.53
C GLY A 168 -10.39 -21.63 3.92
N ALA A 169 -9.77 -22.83 3.89
CA ALA A 169 -8.56 -23.25 4.61
C ALA A 169 -7.28 -22.37 4.49
N TYR A 170 -7.24 -21.37 3.62
CA TYR A 170 -6.11 -20.46 3.43
C TYR A 170 -6.58 -19.01 3.67
N GLY A 171 -6.27 -18.48 4.86
CA GLY A 171 -6.91 -17.31 5.48
C GLY A 171 -6.52 -15.92 4.99
N ALA A 172 -6.12 -15.75 3.72
CA ALA A 172 -5.92 -14.43 3.11
C ALA A 172 -6.68 -14.35 1.79
N HIS A 173 -7.54 -13.34 1.66
CA HIS A 173 -8.31 -13.09 0.44
C HIS A 173 -8.19 -11.62 0.07
N HIS A 174 -7.74 -11.37 -1.16
CA HIS A 174 -7.50 -10.04 -1.70
C HIS A 174 -8.15 -9.94 -3.08
N ASN A 175 -8.95 -8.91 -3.29
CA ASN A 175 -9.45 -8.53 -4.59
C ASN A 175 -9.10 -7.04 -4.82
N PRO A 176 -8.22 -6.70 -5.78
CA PRO A 176 -7.54 -7.63 -6.68
C PRO A 176 -6.51 -8.46 -5.91
N GLN A 177 -6.12 -9.60 -6.49
CA GLN A 177 -5.07 -10.44 -5.93
C GLN A 177 -3.76 -9.66 -5.84
N LEU A 178 -3.01 -9.86 -4.75
CA LEU A 178 -1.72 -9.21 -4.57
C LEU A 178 -0.67 -9.86 -5.46
N THR A 179 0.04 -9.06 -6.24
CA THR A 179 1.25 -9.51 -6.94
C THR A 179 2.41 -9.62 -5.92
N PRO A 180 3.48 -10.37 -6.25
CA PRO A 180 4.66 -10.48 -5.38
C PRO A 180 5.23 -9.11 -4.97
N GLU A 181 5.26 -8.13 -5.87
CA GLU A 181 5.82 -6.80 -5.57
C GLU A 181 4.96 -5.99 -4.60
N LEU A 182 3.64 -6.27 -4.55
CA LEU A 182 2.70 -5.59 -3.67
C LEU A 182 2.53 -6.29 -2.33
N TYR A 183 2.97 -7.55 -2.22
CA TYR A 183 2.81 -8.36 -1.01
C TYR A 183 3.51 -7.72 0.20
N GLY A 184 4.72 -7.19 -0.01
CA GLY A 184 5.48 -6.51 1.03
C GLY A 184 4.80 -5.25 1.60
N LEU A 185 3.91 -4.61 0.84
CA LEU A 185 3.18 -3.42 1.26
C LEU A 185 1.78 -3.74 1.82
N HIS A 186 1.06 -4.65 1.17
CA HIS A 186 -0.37 -4.84 1.38
C HIS A 186 -0.76 -6.10 2.13
N SER A 187 0.16 -7.02 2.40
CA SER A 187 -0.13 -8.17 3.26
C SER A 187 -0.49 -7.74 4.69
N ALA A 188 -1.33 -8.53 5.34
CA ALA A 188 -1.71 -8.28 6.73
C ALA A 188 -0.50 -8.47 7.66
N ARG A 189 -0.36 -7.57 8.64
CA ARG A 189 0.70 -7.56 9.64
C ARG A 189 0.12 -7.88 11.02
N PRO A 190 0.73 -8.75 11.82
CA PRO A 190 0.32 -8.96 13.21
C PRO A 190 0.31 -7.64 14.01
N LEU A 191 -0.57 -7.55 15.00
CA LEU A 191 -0.65 -6.40 15.92
C LEU A 191 0.51 -6.35 16.91
#